data_AF-A0AA39CCY3-F1
#
_entry.id   AF-A0AA39CCY3-F1
#
_cell.length_a   1.000
_cell.length_b   1.000
_cell.length_c   1.000
_cell.angle_alpha   90.00
_cell.angle_beta   90.00
_cell.angle_gamma   90.00
#
_symmetry.space_group_name_H-M   'P 1'
#
loop_
_entity.id
_entity.type
_entity.pdbx_description
1 polymer ?
#
loop_
_entity_poly.entity_id
_entity_poly.type
_entity_poly.pdbx_seq_one_letter_code
_entity_poly.pdbx_strand_id
1 'polypeptide(L)'
;MAESAKNEVELPEDQCRAFDIFVMCGYSGMVEDAGKTTQETLSVLKAYQLADKLCMPDFQKILIEKLKQHSRKVLKHPRDLIWLLKNVLKESALYRFKWDQLVYDVRADKETYQSPKDGYNMGTALRDLLADTEISTQFLWACMGSKVLGESRAAREGCHYHIHGNGENCDVTKRKAKKAART
;
A
#
# COMPACT_ATOMS: atom_id res chain seq x y z
N MET A 1 27.43 16.58 18.38
CA MET A 1 26.41 16.53 17.31
C MET A 1 26.94 17.28 16.11
N ALA A 2 27.43 16.58 15.09
CA ALA A 2 28.00 17.23 13.89
C ALA A 2 26.90 17.77 12.95
N GLU A 3 25.75 17.12 12.89
CA GLU A 3 24.61 17.49 12.05
C GLU A 3 23.98 18.83 12.49
N SER A 4 23.76 18.99 13.79
CA SER A 4 23.25 20.25 14.38
C SER A 4 24.14 21.46 14.08
N ALA A 5 25.44 21.26 13.86
CA ALA A 5 26.38 22.34 13.56
C ALA A 5 26.37 22.72 12.06
N LYS A 6 26.03 21.78 11.17
CA LYS A 6 25.97 22.00 9.73
C LYS A 6 24.58 22.43 9.24
N ASN A 7 23.55 22.20 10.06
CA ASN A 7 22.15 22.43 9.69
C ASN A 7 21.75 21.67 8.40
N GLU A 8 22.36 20.50 8.20
CA GLU A 8 22.20 19.64 7.02
C GLU A 8 22.14 18.18 7.48
N VAL A 9 21.21 17.43 6.88
CA VAL A 9 21.05 15.99 7.09
C VAL A 9 21.07 15.33 5.71
N GLU A 10 22.05 14.46 5.49
CA GLU A 10 22.16 13.69 4.25
C GLU A 10 21.46 12.33 4.44
N LEU A 11 20.51 12.03 3.55
CA LEU A 11 19.78 10.75 3.51
C LEU A 11 20.08 10.04 2.18
N PRO A 12 21.28 9.45 2.01
CA PRO A 12 21.73 8.92 0.72
C PRO A 12 20.92 7.71 0.23
N GLU A 13 20.20 7.04 1.12
CA GLU A 13 19.38 5.87 0.79
C GLU A 13 18.00 6.22 0.23
N ASP A 14 17.54 7.45 0.40
CA ASP A 14 16.16 7.82 0.13
C ASP A 14 16.02 8.59 -1.20
N GLN A 15 15.00 8.23 -1.97
CA GLN A 15 14.72 8.91 -3.24
C GLN A 15 14.06 10.26 -2.99
N CYS A 16 14.52 11.31 -3.70
CA CYS A 16 14.01 12.67 -3.55
C CYS A 16 12.48 12.72 -3.58
N ARG A 17 11.84 11.97 -4.50
CA ARG A 17 10.38 12.00 -4.65
C ARG A 17 9.60 11.39 -3.48
N ALA A 18 10.15 10.40 -2.78
CA ALA A 18 9.52 9.87 -1.57
C ALA A 18 9.63 10.88 -0.42
N PHE A 19 10.76 11.57 -0.36
CA PHE A 19 10.99 12.66 0.59
C PHE A 19 10.10 13.87 0.30
N ASP A 20 9.87 14.23 -0.96
CA ASP A 20 8.94 15.30 -1.33
C ASP A 20 7.52 15.03 -0.81
N ILE A 21 7.04 13.79 -0.92
CA ILE A 21 5.74 13.38 -0.37
C ILE A 21 5.74 13.54 1.17
N PHE A 22 6.83 13.16 1.83
CA PHE A 22 7.00 13.32 3.26
C PHE A 22 6.95 14.79 3.70
N VAL A 23 7.76 15.63 3.06
CA VAL A 23 7.82 17.08 3.31
C VAL A 23 6.47 17.73 3.07
N MET A 24 5.84 17.48 1.92
CA MET A 24 4.51 18.02 1.63
C MET A 24 3.49 17.60 2.67
N CYS A 25 3.48 16.33 3.09
CA CYS A 25 2.59 15.86 4.14
C CYS A 25 2.89 16.50 5.50
N GLY A 26 4.16 16.71 5.83
CA GLY A 26 4.57 17.35 7.08
C GLY A 26 4.12 18.82 7.17
N TYR A 27 4.19 19.57 6.07
CA TYR A 27 3.81 20.98 6.04
C TYR A 27 2.31 21.22 5.82
N SER A 28 1.67 20.45 4.95
CA SER A 28 0.25 20.67 4.59
C SER A 28 -0.73 19.79 5.37
N GLY A 29 -0.23 18.74 6.04
CA GLY A 29 -1.07 17.69 6.61
C GLY A 29 -1.77 16.81 5.56
N MET A 30 -1.52 17.04 4.26
CA MET A 30 -2.18 16.35 3.16
C MET A 30 -1.16 15.80 2.15
N VAL A 31 -1.55 14.71 1.49
CA VAL A 31 -0.84 14.19 0.33
C VAL A 31 -1.68 14.55 -0.89
N GLU A 32 -1.45 15.74 -1.44
CA GLU A 32 -2.11 16.14 -2.68
C GLU A 32 -1.54 15.33 -3.85
N ASP A 33 -2.43 14.87 -4.72
CA ASP A 33 -2.11 14.28 -6.02
C ASP A 33 -1.21 13.04 -6.11
N ALA A 34 -0.71 12.49 -5.01
CA ALA A 34 0.04 11.24 -5.06
C ALA A 34 -0.86 10.01 -5.27
N GLY A 35 -0.34 9.05 -6.04
CA GLY A 35 -0.99 7.76 -6.31
C GLY A 35 -1.98 7.77 -7.48
N LYS A 36 -2.03 8.84 -8.29
CA LYS A 36 -2.90 8.92 -9.49
C LYS A 36 -2.30 8.16 -10.68
N THR A 37 -1.00 7.97 -10.71
CA THR A 37 -0.27 7.20 -11.74
C THR A 37 0.52 6.04 -11.14
N THR A 38 0.91 5.07 -11.97
CA THR A 38 1.75 3.93 -11.54
C THR A 38 3.08 4.40 -10.93
N GLN A 39 3.70 5.43 -11.50
CA GLN A 39 4.95 5.98 -10.99
C GLN A 39 4.75 6.63 -9.61
N GLU A 40 3.67 7.40 -9.44
CA GLU A 40 3.36 8.01 -8.15
C GLU A 40 2.98 6.96 -7.11
N THR A 41 2.33 5.88 -7.52
CA THR A 41 2.04 4.75 -6.62
C THR A 41 3.34 4.22 -6.02
N LEU A 42 4.35 3.95 -6.84
CA LEU A 42 5.65 3.50 -6.35
C LEU A 42 6.32 4.52 -5.42
N SER A 43 6.19 5.83 -5.71
CA SER A 43 6.67 6.89 -4.81
C SER A 43 5.96 6.86 -3.46
N VAL A 44 4.65 6.59 -3.43
CA VAL A 44 3.87 6.45 -2.18
C VAL A 44 4.29 5.18 -1.42
N LEU A 45 4.59 4.07 -2.10
CA LEU A 45 5.12 2.86 -1.45
C LEU A 45 6.49 3.12 -0.80
N LYS A 46 7.35 3.88 -1.48
CA LYS A 46 8.65 4.30 -0.94
C LYS A 46 8.51 5.28 0.22
N ALA A 47 7.59 6.24 0.12
CA ALA A 47 7.27 7.15 1.22
C ALA A 47 6.77 6.39 2.46
N TYR A 48 6.04 5.28 2.27
CA TYR A 48 5.61 4.42 3.37
C TYR A 48 6.80 3.71 4.02
N GLN A 49 7.75 3.20 3.24
CA GLN A 49 8.98 2.61 3.76
C GLN A 49 9.81 3.65 4.54
N LEU A 50 9.92 4.87 4.03
CA LEU A 50 10.56 5.98 4.74
C LEU A 50 9.86 6.28 6.07
N ALA A 51 8.52 6.33 6.06
CA ALA A 51 7.72 6.53 7.27
C ALA A 51 7.95 5.42 8.30
N ASP A 52 8.17 4.18 7.85
CA ASP A 52 8.53 3.04 8.71
C ASP A 52 9.91 3.25 9.37
N LYS A 53 10.93 3.60 8.57
CA LYS A 53 12.28 3.92 9.06
C LYS A 53 12.27 5.04 10.10
N LEU A 54 11.46 6.07 9.86
CA LEU A 54 11.31 7.22 10.76
C LEU A 54 10.37 6.97 11.95
N CYS A 55 9.81 5.76 12.08
CA CYS A 55 8.86 5.40 13.13
C CYS A 55 7.63 6.33 13.18
N MET A 56 7.06 6.68 12.02
CA MET A 56 5.94 7.61 11.87
C MET A 56 4.63 6.90 11.45
N PRO A 57 3.94 6.21 12.38
CA PRO A 57 2.76 5.41 12.07
C PRO A 57 1.57 6.24 11.55
N ASP A 58 1.42 7.48 12.01
CA ASP A 58 0.38 8.39 11.51
C ASP A 58 0.60 8.74 10.04
N PHE A 59 1.86 8.90 9.62
CA PHE A 59 2.19 9.17 8.23
C PHE A 59 1.95 7.92 7.36
N GLN A 60 2.36 6.73 7.82
CA GLN A 60 2.03 5.47 7.15
C GLN A 60 0.51 5.29 6.93
N LYS A 61 -0.29 5.66 7.92
CA LYS A 61 -1.76 5.62 7.83
C LYS A 61 -2.30 6.60 6.78
N ILE A 62 -1.81 7.84 6.74
CA ILE A 62 -2.18 8.83 5.70
C ILE A 62 -1.90 8.27 4.31
N LEU A 63 -0.72 7.66 4.12
CA LEU A 63 -0.32 7.08 2.84
C LEU A 63 -1.22 5.91 2.41
N ILE A 64 -1.58 5.01 3.34
CA ILE A 64 -2.54 3.92 3.05
C ILE A 64 -3.91 4.46 2.67
N GLU A 65 -4.42 5.46 3.39
CA GLU A 65 -5.70 6.09 3.04
C GLU A 65 -5.65 6.75 1.65
N LYS A 66 -4.51 7.37 1.31
CA LYS A 66 -4.30 7.91 -0.04
C LYS A 66 -4.30 6.83 -1.11
N LEU A 67 -3.63 5.71 -0.87
CA LEU A 67 -3.64 4.57 -1.78
C LEU A 67 -5.05 3.98 -1.95
N LYS A 68 -5.84 3.88 -0.87
CA LYS A 68 -7.23 3.41 -0.94
C LYS A 68 -8.08 4.24 -1.90
N GLN A 69 -7.94 5.57 -1.87
CA GLN A 69 -8.68 6.49 -2.76
C GLN A 69 -8.43 6.20 -4.24
N HIS A 70 -7.25 5.70 -4.59
CA HIS A 70 -6.84 5.42 -5.97
C HIS A 70 -6.78 3.92 -6.31
N SER A 71 -7.20 3.06 -5.38
CA SER A 71 -7.08 1.60 -5.47
C SER A 71 -7.68 1.00 -6.73
N ARG A 72 -8.88 1.44 -7.12
CA ARG A 72 -9.60 0.93 -8.30
C ARG A 72 -8.97 1.31 -9.65
N LYS A 73 -8.19 2.39 -9.69
CA LYS A 73 -7.71 2.98 -10.96
C LYS A 73 -6.24 2.65 -11.24
N VAL A 74 -5.40 2.61 -10.20
CA VAL A 74 -3.94 2.77 -10.39
C VAL A 74 -3.13 1.64 -9.74
N LEU A 75 -3.69 0.93 -8.77
CA LEU A 75 -2.94 -0.02 -7.94
C LEU A 75 -2.81 -1.44 -8.52
N LYS A 76 -3.12 -1.61 -9.80
CA LYS A 76 -3.28 -2.92 -10.44
C LYS A 76 -1.97 -3.66 -10.72
N HIS A 77 -0.82 -2.97 -10.70
CA HIS A 77 0.40 -3.54 -11.27
C HIS A 77 1.08 -4.56 -10.32
N PRO A 78 1.25 -5.85 -10.69
CA PRO A 78 1.86 -6.86 -9.80
C PRO A 78 3.30 -6.54 -9.38
N ARG A 79 4.05 -5.80 -10.21
CA ARG A 79 5.40 -5.29 -9.87
C ARG A 79 5.45 -4.50 -8.56
N ASP A 80 4.38 -3.81 -8.18
CA ASP A 80 4.33 -3.10 -6.91
C ASP A 80 4.49 -4.08 -5.74
N LEU A 81 3.85 -5.25 -5.84
CA LEU A 81 3.92 -6.29 -4.82
C LEU A 81 5.28 -7.00 -4.85
N ILE A 82 5.89 -7.22 -6.03
CA ILE A 82 7.27 -7.71 -6.15
C ILE A 82 8.23 -6.75 -5.45
N TRP A 83 8.05 -5.45 -5.63
CA TRP A 83 8.87 -4.44 -4.94
C TRP A 83 8.64 -4.50 -3.42
N LEU A 84 7.39 -4.59 -2.96
CA LEU A 84 7.06 -4.68 -1.53
C LEU A 84 7.69 -5.90 -0.85
N LEU A 85 7.65 -7.06 -1.50
CA LEU A 85 8.27 -8.29 -0.99
C LEU A 85 9.76 -8.15 -0.68
N LYS A 86 10.44 -7.26 -1.40
CA LYS A 86 11.89 -7.02 -1.25
C LYS A 86 12.21 -5.92 -0.24
N ASN A 87 11.26 -5.05 0.08
CA ASN A 87 11.52 -3.78 0.77
C ASN A 87 10.70 -3.57 2.05
N VAL A 88 9.64 -4.35 2.26
CA VAL A 88 8.70 -4.18 3.37
C VAL A 88 8.34 -5.55 3.95
N LEU A 89 8.12 -5.63 5.26
CA LEU A 89 7.67 -6.85 5.94
C LEU A 89 6.33 -7.35 5.37
N LYS A 90 6.19 -8.68 5.19
CA LYS A 90 4.97 -9.34 4.71
C LYS A 90 3.78 -9.09 5.65
N GLU A 91 4.04 -8.84 6.93
CA GLU A 91 3.03 -8.58 7.94
C GLU A 91 2.55 -7.12 7.94
N SER A 92 3.23 -6.24 7.20
CA SER A 92 2.90 -4.82 7.15
C SER A 92 1.49 -4.57 6.59
N ALA A 93 0.87 -3.49 7.08
CA ALA A 93 -0.44 -3.06 6.60
C ALA A 93 -0.43 -2.77 5.08
N LEU A 94 0.66 -2.20 4.57
CA LEU A 94 0.82 -1.90 3.15
C LEU A 94 0.89 -3.17 2.29
N TYR A 95 1.67 -4.17 2.71
CA TYR A 95 1.75 -5.45 2.01
C TYR A 95 0.38 -6.12 1.92
N ARG A 96 -0.30 -6.27 3.07
CA ARG A 96 -1.65 -6.86 3.14
C ARG A 96 -2.66 -6.12 2.26
N PHE A 97 -2.63 -4.78 2.30
CA PHE A 97 -3.50 -3.95 1.47
C PHE A 97 -3.28 -4.21 -0.03
N LYS A 98 -2.03 -4.19 -0.48
CA LYS A 98 -1.69 -4.43 -1.90
C LYS A 98 -1.97 -5.87 -2.33
N TRP A 99 -1.73 -6.83 -1.44
CA TRP A 99 -2.09 -8.23 -1.67
C TRP A 99 -3.58 -8.40 -1.91
N ASP A 100 -4.41 -7.91 -0.98
CA ASP A 100 -5.87 -8.02 -1.07
C ASP A 100 -6.40 -7.32 -2.33
N GLN A 101 -5.82 -6.16 -2.69
CA GLN A 101 -6.19 -5.43 -3.90
C GLN A 101 -5.82 -6.23 -5.17
N LEU A 102 -4.63 -6.82 -5.25
CA LEU A 102 -4.22 -7.63 -6.41
C LEU A 102 -5.11 -8.86 -6.56
N VAL A 103 -5.40 -9.57 -5.48
CA VAL A 103 -6.30 -10.73 -5.49
C VAL A 103 -7.69 -10.33 -6.00
N TYR A 104 -8.20 -9.18 -5.54
CA TYR A 104 -9.46 -8.65 -6.05
C TYR A 104 -9.40 -8.33 -7.55
N ASP A 105 -8.36 -7.62 -8.00
CA ASP A 105 -8.23 -7.17 -9.38
C ASP A 105 -8.11 -8.34 -10.36
N VAL A 106 -7.32 -9.37 -10.03
CA VAL A 106 -7.19 -10.58 -10.86
C VAL A 106 -8.50 -11.35 -10.95
N ARG A 107 -9.30 -11.36 -9.87
CA ARG A 107 -10.63 -12.00 -9.88
C ARG A 107 -11.64 -11.22 -10.70
N ALA A 108 -11.59 -9.89 -10.63
CA ALA A 108 -12.52 -9.00 -11.29
C ALA A 108 -12.25 -8.88 -12.80
N ASP A 109 -10.99 -8.91 -13.22
CA ASP A 109 -10.57 -8.70 -14.61
C ASP A 109 -9.48 -9.69 -15.01
N LYS A 110 -9.87 -10.95 -15.22
CA LYS A 110 -8.93 -12.03 -15.55
C LYS A 110 -8.21 -11.79 -16.87
N GLU A 111 -8.88 -11.20 -17.85
CA GLU A 111 -8.34 -11.02 -19.21
C GLU A 111 -7.10 -10.13 -19.21
N THR A 112 -7.09 -9.08 -18.40
CA THR A 112 -5.94 -8.17 -18.25
C THR A 112 -4.69 -8.89 -17.73
N TYR A 113 -4.84 -9.96 -16.95
CA TYR A 113 -3.71 -10.70 -16.37
C TYR A 113 -3.38 -12.01 -17.11
N GLN A 114 -4.23 -12.47 -18.03
CA GLN A 114 -4.02 -13.71 -18.77
C GLN A 114 -3.20 -13.50 -20.06
N SER A 115 -3.38 -12.37 -20.74
CA SER A 115 -2.70 -12.12 -22.02
C SER A 115 -1.69 -10.97 -21.89
N PRO A 116 -0.45 -11.14 -22.37
CA PRO A 116 0.47 -10.04 -22.56
C PRO A 116 -0.07 -9.13 -23.68
N LYS A 117 -0.89 -8.15 -23.33
CA LYS A 117 -1.26 -7.07 -24.26
C LYS A 117 -0.07 -6.10 -24.40
N ASP A 118 0.18 -5.63 -25.61
CA ASP A 118 1.33 -4.80 -25.95
C ASP A 118 1.44 -3.54 -25.05
N GLY A 119 2.63 -3.32 -24.50
CA GLY A 119 3.01 -2.09 -23.78
C GLY A 119 2.99 -2.14 -22.25
N TYR A 120 2.09 -2.90 -21.61
CA TYR A 120 2.02 -3.06 -20.15
C TYR A 120 1.72 -4.51 -19.77
N ASN A 121 2.79 -5.28 -19.54
CA ASN A 121 2.66 -6.72 -19.39
C ASN A 121 2.32 -7.15 -17.95
N MET A 122 1.06 -6.88 -17.55
CA MET A 122 0.48 -7.31 -16.28
C MET A 122 0.57 -8.82 -16.08
N GLY A 123 0.35 -9.60 -17.15
CA GLY A 123 0.43 -11.06 -17.12
C GLY A 123 1.83 -11.59 -16.83
N THR A 124 2.87 -11.02 -17.47
CA THR A 124 4.26 -11.37 -17.15
C THR A 124 4.62 -10.93 -15.73
N ALA A 125 4.24 -9.73 -15.30
CA ALA A 125 4.51 -9.30 -13.93
C ALA A 125 3.82 -10.20 -12.89
N LEU A 126 2.60 -10.66 -13.17
CA LEU A 126 1.91 -11.63 -12.32
C LEU A 126 2.62 -12.99 -12.34
N ARG A 127 3.07 -13.45 -13.51
CA ARG A 127 3.85 -14.69 -13.64
C ARG A 127 5.15 -14.63 -12.84
N ASP A 128 5.88 -13.53 -12.93
CA ASP A 128 7.13 -13.31 -12.18
C ASP A 128 6.87 -13.34 -10.68
N LEU A 129 5.77 -12.71 -10.22
CA LEU A 129 5.35 -12.75 -8.81
C LEU A 129 4.99 -14.18 -8.37
N LEU A 130 4.28 -14.93 -9.21
CA LEU A 130 3.83 -16.30 -8.92
C LEU A 130 4.92 -17.36 -9.19
N ALA A 131 6.11 -16.97 -9.65
CA ALA A 131 7.25 -17.88 -9.76
C ALA A 131 7.74 -18.37 -8.38
N ASP A 132 7.45 -17.60 -7.34
CA ASP A 132 7.62 -18.02 -5.96
C ASP A 132 6.51 -19.00 -5.54
N THR A 133 6.91 -20.18 -5.05
CA THR A 133 5.98 -21.28 -4.71
C THR A 133 5.10 -20.97 -3.50
N GLU A 134 5.63 -20.24 -2.51
CA GLU A 134 4.89 -19.84 -1.32
C GLU A 134 3.81 -18.82 -1.72
N ILE A 135 4.20 -17.82 -2.49
CA ILE A 135 3.32 -16.75 -2.98
C ILE A 135 2.23 -17.33 -3.89
N SER A 136 2.59 -18.19 -4.84
CA SER A 136 1.61 -18.78 -5.76
C SER A 136 0.58 -19.63 -5.04
N THR A 137 0.99 -20.41 -4.04
CA THR A 137 0.08 -21.21 -3.22
C THR A 137 -0.88 -20.31 -2.43
N GLN A 138 -0.36 -19.28 -1.75
CA GLN A 138 -1.19 -18.32 -1.02
C GLN A 138 -2.16 -17.59 -1.95
N PHE A 139 -1.69 -17.17 -3.13
CA PHE A 139 -2.48 -16.46 -4.12
C PHE A 139 -3.63 -17.33 -4.65
N LEU A 140 -3.35 -18.59 -4.96
CA LEU A 140 -4.34 -19.57 -5.39
C LEU A 140 -5.44 -19.74 -4.32
N TRP A 141 -5.07 -19.97 -3.06
CA TRP A 141 -6.03 -20.09 -1.96
C TRP A 141 -6.83 -18.81 -1.74
N ALA A 142 -6.20 -17.64 -1.83
CA ALA A 142 -6.88 -16.35 -1.72
C ALA A 142 -7.92 -16.15 -2.84
N CYS A 143 -7.60 -16.61 -4.06
CA CYS A 143 -8.52 -16.54 -5.20
C CYS A 143 -9.70 -17.52 -5.06
N MET A 144 -9.46 -18.73 -4.54
CA MET A 144 -10.48 -19.77 -4.37
C MET A 144 -11.36 -19.57 -3.12
N GLY A 145 -10.81 -19.02 -2.04
CA GLY A 145 -11.42 -19.03 -0.71
C GLY A 145 -12.55 -18.03 -0.47
N SER A 146 -12.85 -17.11 -1.39
CA SER A 146 -13.84 -16.05 -1.18
C SER A 146 -15.06 -16.21 -2.09
N LYS A 147 -16.18 -16.67 -1.54
CA LYS A 147 -17.42 -16.96 -2.28
C LYS A 147 -18.20 -15.72 -2.80
N VAL A 148 -17.74 -14.50 -2.53
CA VAL A 148 -18.48 -13.28 -2.91
C VAL A 148 -17.55 -12.27 -3.61
N LEU A 149 -17.79 -12.03 -4.90
CA LEU A 149 -17.31 -10.84 -5.61
C LEU A 149 -18.17 -9.64 -5.13
N GLY A 150 -17.89 -9.17 -3.92
CA GLY A 150 -18.38 -7.90 -3.40
C GLY A 150 -17.27 -6.84 -3.44
N GLU A 151 -17.37 -5.77 -2.65
CA GLU A 151 -16.28 -4.79 -2.56
C GLU A 151 -14.95 -5.43 -2.11
N SER A 152 -13.86 -5.06 -2.80
CA SER A 152 -12.48 -5.40 -2.42
C SER A 152 -12.28 -5.19 -0.92
N ARG A 153 -11.65 -6.14 -0.22
CA ARG A 153 -11.26 -5.94 1.19
C ARG A 153 -10.43 -4.68 1.36
N ALA A 154 -9.61 -4.34 0.36
CA ALA A 154 -8.81 -3.14 0.29
C ALA A 154 -9.66 -1.85 0.24
N ALA A 155 -10.86 -1.94 -0.35
CA ALA A 155 -11.81 -0.82 -0.49
C ALA A 155 -12.83 -0.73 0.65
N ARG A 156 -12.93 -1.74 1.54
CA ARG A 156 -13.89 -1.73 2.64
C ARG A 156 -13.52 -0.68 3.69
N GLU A 157 -14.50 0.11 4.11
CA GLU A 157 -14.36 0.99 5.27
C GLU A 157 -14.08 0.16 6.52
N GLY A 158 -12.92 0.36 7.14
CA GLY A 158 -12.52 -0.43 8.30
C GLY A 158 -11.06 -0.25 8.67
N CYS A 159 -10.72 -0.68 9.89
CA CYS A 159 -9.38 -0.60 10.48
C CYS A 159 -8.40 -1.65 9.93
N HIS A 160 -8.76 -2.32 8.84
CA HIS A 160 -8.11 -3.56 8.38
C HIS A 160 -6.63 -3.38 8.00
N TYR A 161 -6.23 -2.13 7.74
CA TYR A 161 -4.88 -1.72 7.38
C TYR A 161 -4.42 -0.49 8.18
N HIS A 162 -5.02 -0.22 9.36
CA HIS A 162 -4.54 0.86 10.23
C HIS A 162 -3.39 0.34 11.09
N ILE A 163 -2.39 1.19 11.25
CA ILE A 163 -1.23 0.95 12.11
C ILE A 163 -1.50 1.70 13.41
N HIS A 164 -1.38 1.00 14.53
CA HIS A 164 -1.49 1.59 15.86
C HIS A 164 -0.08 1.76 16.43
N GLY A 165 0.14 2.84 17.17
CA GLY A 165 1.34 2.93 18.02
C GLY A 165 1.36 1.78 19.02
N ASN A 166 2.54 1.23 19.30
CA ASN A 166 2.78 0.18 20.30
C ASN A 166 2.09 -1.18 20.09
N GLY A 167 1.72 -1.54 18.85
CA GLY A 167 1.19 -2.88 18.58
C GLY A 167 -0.21 -3.14 19.14
N GLU A 168 -0.96 -2.09 19.48
CA GLU A 168 -2.34 -2.23 19.92
C GLU A 168 -3.25 -2.76 18.80
N ASN A 169 -4.15 -3.66 19.16
CA ASN A 169 -5.16 -4.17 18.24
C ASN A 169 -6.23 -3.11 18.00
N CYS A 170 -6.71 -3.00 16.75
CA CYS A 170 -7.76 -2.07 16.44
C CYS A 170 -9.08 -2.45 17.12
N ASP A 171 -9.50 -1.65 18.10
CA ASP A 171 -10.79 -1.79 18.73
C ASP A 171 -11.89 -1.14 17.87
N VAL A 172 -12.42 -1.93 16.94
CA VAL A 172 -13.46 -1.53 15.98
C VAL A 172 -14.76 -1.11 16.71
N THR A 173 -14.95 -1.53 17.97
CA THR A 173 -16.15 -1.21 18.76
C THR A 173 -16.17 0.25 19.23
N LYS A 174 -15.02 0.81 19.61
CA LYS A 174 -14.89 2.20 20.08
C LYS A 174 -15.21 3.25 19.01
N ARG A 175 -14.98 2.94 17.72
CA ARG A 175 -15.30 3.86 16.61
C ARG A 175 -16.79 3.92 16.29
N LYS A 176 -17.53 2.81 16.39
CA LYS A 176 -18.99 2.82 16.21
C LYS A 176 -19.66 3.66 17.30
N ALA A 177 -19.18 3.56 18.55
CA ALA A 177 -19.66 4.39 19.65
C ALA A 177 -19.36 5.89 19.45
N LYS A 178 -18.15 6.26 18.98
CA LYS A 178 -17.80 7.66 18.68
C LYS A 178 -18.58 8.25 17.50
N LYS A 179 -18.97 7.44 16.51
CA LYS A 179 -19.78 7.88 15.36
C LYS A 179 -21.26 8.04 15.74
N ALA A 180 -21.78 7.17 16.61
CA ALA A 180 -23.14 7.27 17.16
C ALA A 180 -23.32 8.43 18.15
N ALA A 181 -22.28 8.82 18.89
CA ALA A 181 -22.32 9.95 19.82
C ALA A 181 -22.19 11.34 19.15
N ARG A 182 -22.07 11.40 17.81
CA ARG A 182 -21.95 12.63 17.00
C ARG A 182 -23.17 12.88 16.11
N THR A 183 -24.18 12.03 16.21
CA THR A 183 -25.53 12.16 15.62
C THR A 183 -26.52 12.35 16.74
#